data_AF-A0A4Q0HQ47-F1
#
_entry.id   AF-A0A4Q0HQ47-F1
#
_cell.length_a   1.000
_cell.length_b   1.000
_cell.length_c   1.000
_cell.angle_alpha   90.00
_cell.angle_beta   90.00
_cell.angle_gamma   90.00
#
_symmetry.space_group_name_H-M   'P 1'
#
loop_
_entity.id
_entity.type
_entity.pdbx_description
1 polymer ?
#
loop_
_entity_poly.entity_id
_entity_poly.type
_entity_poly.pdbx_seq_one_letter_code
_entity_poly.pdbx_strand_id
1 'polypeptide(L)'
;MFLEAAVIVLALLWAGTLAFVLRSMRQQRESALQQAERDAVRDRRILELVKRVDHFQQSAVRVGDEVHELRAILAPLPDRLVQLEQRDPSNLSFAQAAKLVGMGATVDELTQSCGLTQAEAQLMSKLHKG
;
A
#
# COMPACT_ATOMS: atom_id res chain seq x y z
N MET A 1 -60.63 -56.20 -19.46
CA MET A 1 -59.43 -56.38 -20.31
C MET A 1 -58.71 -55.06 -20.62
N PHE A 2 -59.14 -54.22 -21.58
CA PHE A 2 -58.38 -52.99 -21.94
C PHE A 2 -58.35 -51.92 -20.83
N LEU A 3 -59.45 -51.73 -20.11
CA LEU A 3 -59.58 -50.70 -19.06
C LEU A 3 -58.73 -51.02 -17.82
N GLU A 4 -58.64 -52.30 -17.45
CA GLU A 4 -57.78 -52.78 -16.35
C GLU A 4 -56.29 -52.61 -16.69
N ALA A 5 -55.89 -52.95 -17.92
CA ALA A 5 -54.52 -52.72 -18.38
C ALA A 5 -54.14 -51.23 -18.34
N ALA A 6 -55.06 -50.34 -18.74
CA ALA A 6 -54.84 -48.90 -18.68
C ALA A 6 -54.66 -48.38 -17.24
N VAL A 7 -55.46 -48.86 -16.28
CA VAL A 7 -55.34 -48.49 -14.86
C VAL A 7 -54.02 -48.96 -14.27
N ILE A 8 -53.58 -50.17 -14.61
CA ILE A 8 -52.29 -50.71 -14.14
C ILE A 8 -51.12 -49.87 -14.66
N VAL A 9 -51.13 -49.51 -15.96
CA VAL A 9 -50.09 -48.65 -16.54
C VAL A 9 -50.07 -47.27 -15.88
N LEU A 10 -51.25 -46.67 -15.64
CA LEU A 10 -51.34 -45.39 -14.96
C LEU A 10 -50.77 -45.47 -13.53
N ALA A 11 -51.10 -46.53 -12.78
CA ALA A 11 -50.60 -46.75 -11.43
C ALA A 11 -49.07 -46.88 -11.39
N LEU A 12 -48.47 -47.60 -12.35
CA LEU A 12 -47.02 -47.72 -12.46
C LEU A 12 -46.35 -46.40 -12.79
N LEU A 13 -46.94 -45.58 -13.68
CA LEU A 13 -46.44 -44.24 -13.99
C LEU A 13 -46.50 -43.30 -12.77
N TRP A 14 -47.59 -43.34 -12.00
CA TRP A 14 -47.71 -42.58 -10.76
C TRP A 14 -46.70 -43.03 -9.69
N ALA A 15 -46.51 -44.34 -9.54
CA ALA A 15 -45.51 -44.87 -8.61
C ALA A 15 -44.08 -44.46 -9.01
N GLY A 16 -43.74 -44.52 -10.30
CA GLY A 16 -42.43 -44.12 -10.82
C GLY A 16 -42.15 -42.63 -10.64
N THR A 17 -43.13 -41.78 -10.98
CA THR A 17 -43.00 -40.32 -10.80
C THR A 17 -42.89 -39.94 -9.33
N LEU A 18 -43.69 -40.55 -8.45
CA LEU A 18 -43.60 -40.32 -7.01
C LEU A 18 -42.23 -40.75 -6.45
N ALA A 19 -41.73 -41.91 -6.85
CA ALA A 19 -40.40 -42.38 -6.43
C ALA A 19 -39.29 -41.44 -6.92
N PHE A 20 -39.38 -40.96 -8.16
CA PHE A 20 -38.43 -40.00 -8.73
C PHE A 20 -38.43 -38.66 -7.97
N VAL A 21 -39.61 -38.12 -7.68
CA VAL A 21 -39.77 -36.86 -6.92
C VAL A 21 -39.26 -37.00 -5.49
N LEU A 22 -39.56 -38.11 -4.80
CA LEU A 22 -39.04 -38.34 -3.45
C LEU A 22 -37.51 -38.48 -3.44
N ARG A 23 -36.93 -39.12 -4.47
CA ARG A 23 -35.48 -39.27 -4.60
C ARG A 23 -34.79 -37.93 -4.88
N SER A 24 -35.36 -37.11 -5.77
CA SER A 24 -34.82 -35.78 -6.07
C SER A 24 -34.93 -34.84 -4.86
N MET A 25 -36.04 -34.86 -4.13
CA MET A 25 -36.20 -34.09 -2.89
C MET A 25 -35.18 -34.48 -1.82
N ARG A 26 -34.90 -35.78 -1.66
CA ARG A 26 -33.85 -36.25 -0.72
C ARG A 26 -32.48 -35.75 -1.14
N GLN A 27 -32.14 -35.89 -2.42
CA GLN A 27 -30.85 -35.43 -2.96
C GLN A 27 -30.67 -33.91 -2.88
N GLN A 28 -31.75 -33.14 -3.08
CA GLN A 28 -31.75 -31.70 -2.91
C GLN A 28 -31.49 -31.29 -1.46
N ARG A 29 -32.07 -32.00 -0.48
CA ARG A 29 -31.85 -31.71 0.95
C ARG A 29 -30.39 -31.93 1.35
N GLU A 30 -29.77 -33.02 0.90
CA GLU A 30 -28.36 -33.28 1.16
C GLU A 30 -27.47 -32.21 0.53
N SER A 31 -27.77 -31.82 -0.71
CA SER A 31 -27.04 -30.77 -1.41
C SER A 31 -27.18 -29.40 -0.72
N ALA A 32 -28.37 -29.07 -0.24
CA ALA A 32 -28.65 -27.81 0.47
C ALA A 32 -27.89 -27.73 1.81
N LEU A 33 -27.81 -28.84 2.56
CA LEU A 33 -27.02 -28.89 3.79
C LEU A 33 -25.53 -28.70 3.52
N GLN A 34 -24.99 -29.36 2.49
CA GLN A 34 -23.59 -29.19 2.10
C GLN A 34 -23.31 -27.79 1.52
N GLN A 35 -24.29 -27.15 0.87
CA GLN A 35 -24.18 -25.77 0.41
C GLN A 35 -24.13 -24.82 1.61
N ALA A 36 -25.01 -25.00 2.59
CA ALA A 36 -25.01 -24.17 3.80
C ALA A 36 -23.69 -24.25 4.58
N GLU A 37 -23.07 -25.44 4.66
CA GLU A 37 -21.76 -25.59 5.30
C GLU A 37 -20.65 -24.87 4.50
N ARG A 38 -20.65 -25.02 3.16
CA ARG A 38 -19.71 -24.31 2.28
C ARG A 38 -19.88 -22.80 2.37
N ASP A 39 -21.11 -22.32 2.41
CA ASP A 39 -21.44 -20.90 2.51
C ASP A 39 -20.99 -20.34 3.87
N ALA A 40 -21.21 -21.08 4.97
CA ALA A 40 -20.71 -20.68 6.29
C ALA A 40 -19.18 -20.54 6.33
N VAL A 41 -18.44 -21.41 5.64
CA VAL A 41 -16.98 -21.29 5.52
C VAL A 41 -16.59 -20.07 4.68
N ARG A 42 -17.30 -19.80 3.58
CA ARG A 42 -17.05 -18.63 2.73
C ARG A 42 -17.33 -17.34 3.49
N ASP A 43 -18.43 -17.27 4.23
CA ASP A 43 -18.81 -16.10 5.04
C ASP A 43 -17.76 -15.80 6.11
N ARG A 44 -17.22 -16.83 6.77
CA ARG A 44 -16.11 -16.65 7.71
C ARG A 44 -14.89 -16.01 7.03
N ARG A 45 -14.50 -16.49 5.84
CA ARG A 45 -13.38 -15.90 5.08
C ARG A 45 -13.66 -14.46 4.68
N ILE A 46 -14.89 -14.16 4.27
CA ILE A 46 -15.31 -12.79 3.93
C ILE A 46 -15.19 -11.89 5.16
N LEU A 47 -15.70 -12.31 6.31
CA LEU A 47 -15.60 -11.54 7.56
C LEU A 47 -14.15 -11.30 7.99
N GLU A 48 -13.27 -12.30 7.84
CA GLU A 48 -11.84 -12.13 8.10
C GLU A 48 -11.18 -11.13 7.14
N LEU A 49 -11.52 -11.18 5.85
CA LEU A 49 -11.02 -10.24 4.86
C LEU A 49 -11.48 -8.81 5.16
N VAL A 50 -12.76 -8.64 5.50
CA VAL A 50 -13.32 -7.35 5.90
C VAL A 50 -12.59 -6.79 7.12
N LYS A 51 -12.34 -7.62 8.16
CA LYS A 51 -11.57 -7.20 9.33
C LYS A 51 -10.14 -6.77 9.00
N ARG A 52 -9.46 -7.50 8.10
CA ARG A 52 -8.10 -7.12 7.66
C ARG A 52 -8.10 -5.78 6.91
N VAL A 53 -9.10 -5.54 6.05
CA VAL A 53 -9.25 -4.28 5.33
C VAL A 53 -9.52 -3.12 6.29
N ASP A 54 -10.43 -3.32 7.25
CA ASP A 54 -10.74 -2.31 8.28
C ASP A 54 -9.49 -1.92 9.08
N HIS A 55 -8.72 -2.91 9.55
CA HIS A 55 -7.45 -2.65 10.22
C HIS A 55 -6.44 -1.92 9.33
N PHE A 56 -6.35 -2.27 8.05
CA PHE A 56 -5.47 -1.57 7.11
C PHE A 56 -5.91 -0.12 6.89
N GLN A 57 -7.21 0.14 6.76
CA GLN A 57 -7.75 1.50 6.62
C GLN A 57 -7.45 2.34 7.86
N GLN A 58 -7.67 1.80 9.07
CA GLN A 58 -7.34 2.49 10.32
C GLN A 58 -5.83 2.80 10.43
N SER A 59 -4.99 1.82 10.08
CA SER A 59 -3.54 1.99 10.04
C SER A 59 -3.12 3.06 9.02
N ALA A 60 -3.73 3.08 7.83
CA ALA A 60 -3.44 4.06 6.79
C ALA A 60 -3.82 5.48 7.21
N VAL A 61 -4.95 5.66 7.92
CA VAL A 61 -5.34 6.95 8.50
C VAL A 61 -4.31 7.42 9.53
N ARG A 62 -3.90 6.56 10.47
CA ARG A 62 -2.87 6.89 11.46
C ARG A 62 -1.54 7.29 10.83
N VAL A 63 -1.08 6.56 9.81
CA VAL A 63 0.14 6.92 9.06
C VAL A 63 -0.04 8.27 8.37
N GLY A 64 -1.22 8.56 7.83
CA GLY A 64 -1.54 9.87 7.27
C GLY A 64 -1.40 11.00 8.29
N ASP A 65 -1.91 10.79 9.51
CA ASP A 65 -1.78 11.75 10.61
C ASP A 65 -0.32 11.95 11.03
N GLU A 66 0.45 10.87 11.19
CA GLU A 66 1.89 10.94 11.51
C GLU A 66 2.69 11.67 10.42
N VAL A 67 2.38 11.43 9.14
CA VAL A 67 3.00 12.15 8.02
C VAL A 67 2.60 13.63 8.03
N HIS A 68 1.36 13.96 8.41
CA HIS A 68 0.91 15.34 8.52
C HIS A 68 1.63 16.07 9.66
N GLU A 69 1.77 15.42 10.81
CA GLU A 69 2.54 15.94 11.95
C GLU A 69 4.02 16.15 11.59
N LEU A 70 4.64 15.17 10.93
CA LEU A 70 6.02 15.31 10.47
C LEU A 70 6.16 16.46 9.46
N ARG A 71 5.20 16.63 8.54
CA ARG A 71 5.18 17.79 7.63
C ARG A 71 5.04 19.11 8.38
N ALA A 72 4.26 19.16 9.45
CA ALA A 72 4.12 20.36 10.27
C ALA A 72 5.43 20.72 10.99
N ILE A 73 6.19 19.73 11.44
CA ILE A 73 7.53 19.92 12.04
C ILE A 73 8.56 20.33 10.98
N LEU A 74 8.49 19.77 9.78
CA LEU A 74 9.40 20.08 8.67
C LEU A 74 9.08 21.42 7.99
N ALA A 75 7.84 21.91 8.05
CA ALA A 75 7.42 23.18 7.45
C ALA A 75 8.27 24.40 7.86
N PRO A 76 8.65 24.60 9.14
CA PRO A 76 9.48 25.74 9.55
C PRO A 76 10.99 25.55 9.33
N LEU A 77 11.48 24.33 9.08
CA LEU A 77 12.91 24.08 8.82
C LEU A 77 13.49 24.86 7.62
N PRO A 78 12.86 24.92 6.43
CA PRO A 78 13.36 25.72 5.33
C PRO A 78 13.45 27.21 5.68
N ASP A 79 12.46 27.76 6.38
CA ASP A 79 12.49 29.16 6.80
C ASP A 79 13.63 29.43 7.80
N ARG A 80 13.90 28.49 8.71
CA ARG A 80 15.05 28.57 9.63
C ARG A 80 16.37 28.45 8.89
N LEU A 81 16.46 27.60 7.86
CA LEU A 81 17.64 27.49 7.00
C LEU A 81 17.90 28.80 6.24
N VAL A 82 16.86 29.42 5.67
CA VAL A 82 16.98 30.73 5.00
C VAL A 82 17.43 31.81 5.99
N GLN A 83 16.90 31.81 7.21
CA GLN A 83 17.35 32.76 8.25
C GLN A 83 18.80 32.53 8.68
N LEU A 84 19.25 31.27 8.76
CA LEU A 84 20.65 30.93 9.05
C LEU A 84 21.57 31.33 7.90
N GLU A 85 21.16 31.09 6.66
CA GLU A 85 21.89 31.48 5.46
C GLU A 85 22.02 33.01 5.35
N GLN A 86 20.99 33.76 5.72
CA GLN A 86 21.06 35.23 5.80
C GLN A 86 21.91 35.76 6.95
N ARG A 87 22.10 34.97 8.02
CA ARG A 87 22.82 35.39 9.24
C ARG A 87 24.31 35.06 9.21
N ASP A 88 24.72 34.05 8.45
CA ASP A 88 26.13 33.65 8.25
C ASP A 88 26.64 34.00 6.85
N PRO A 89 27.14 35.23 6.62
CA PRO A 89 27.81 35.59 5.37
C PRO A 89 29.08 34.74 5.10
N SER A 90 29.66 34.12 6.14
CA SER A 90 30.81 33.22 6.02
C SER A 90 30.47 31.79 5.59
N ASN A 91 29.25 31.28 5.79
CA ASN A 91 28.87 29.92 5.38
C ASN A 91 28.41 29.85 3.91
N LEU A 92 27.88 30.95 3.38
CA LEU A 92 27.54 31.10 1.96
C LEU A 92 28.77 30.92 1.06
N SER A 93 29.95 31.39 1.48
CA SER A 93 31.20 31.19 0.72
C SER A 93 31.65 29.73 0.68
N PHE A 94 31.44 28.95 1.76
CA PHE A 94 31.77 27.52 1.77
C PHE A 94 30.81 26.67 0.92
N ALA A 95 29.51 26.96 0.96
CA ALA A 95 28.53 26.26 0.11
C ALA A 95 28.72 26.59 -1.38
N GLN A 96 29.03 27.86 -1.70
CA GLN A 96 29.41 28.27 -3.06
C GLN A 96 30.75 27.66 -3.49
N ALA A 97 31.74 27.60 -2.60
CA ALA A 97 33.02 26.95 -2.86
C ALA A 97 32.87 25.45 -3.10
N ALA A 98 32.06 24.74 -2.33
CA ALA A 98 31.79 23.30 -2.54
C ALA A 98 31.13 23.03 -3.91
N LYS A 99 30.17 23.88 -4.31
CA LYS A 99 29.53 23.80 -5.63
C LYS A 99 30.52 24.09 -6.77
N LEU A 100 31.39 25.09 -6.63
CA LEU A 100 32.43 25.45 -7.61
C LEU A 100 33.53 24.37 -7.71
N VAL A 101 33.94 23.78 -6.59
CA VAL A 101 34.86 22.62 -6.55
C VAL A 101 34.26 21.41 -7.26
N GLY A 102 32.96 21.13 -7.07
CA GLY A 102 32.24 20.07 -7.78
C GLY A 102 32.15 20.27 -9.30
N MET A 103 32.30 21.51 -9.78
CA MET A 103 32.38 21.85 -11.20
C MET A 103 33.82 21.90 -11.75
N GLY A 104 34.83 21.58 -10.91
CA GLY A 104 36.24 21.48 -11.33
C GLY A 104 37.00 22.81 -11.35
N ALA A 105 36.51 23.84 -10.67
CA ALA A 105 37.18 25.14 -10.57
C ALA A 105 38.55 25.05 -9.89
N THR A 106 39.49 25.89 -10.32
CA THR A 106 40.88 25.88 -9.82
C THR A 106 40.99 26.58 -8.45
N VAL A 107 42.00 26.19 -7.67
CA VAL A 107 42.19 26.69 -6.29
C VAL A 107 42.27 28.23 -6.24
N ASP A 108 42.81 28.86 -7.29
CA ASP A 108 42.97 30.32 -7.38
C ASP A 108 41.63 31.06 -7.50
N GLU A 109 40.67 30.50 -8.26
CA GLU A 109 39.33 31.06 -8.43
C GLU A 109 38.50 30.99 -7.13
N LEU A 110 38.70 29.95 -6.32
CA LEU A 110 38.01 29.78 -5.03
C LEU A 110 38.48 30.81 -3.99
N THR A 111 39.77 31.17 -4.00
CA THR A 111 40.34 32.25 -3.17
C THR A 111 39.78 33.62 -3.54
N GLN A 112 39.67 33.92 -4.84
CA GLN A 112 39.30 35.25 -5.32
C GLN A 112 37.79 35.53 -5.30
N SER A 113 36.96 34.51 -5.55
CA SER A 113 35.49 34.67 -5.62
C SER A 113 34.78 34.40 -4.30
N CYS A 114 35.34 33.55 -3.44
CA CYS A 114 34.71 33.13 -2.18
C CYS A 114 35.45 33.65 -0.92
N GLY A 115 36.53 34.44 -1.08
CA GLY A 115 37.23 35.10 0.03
C GLY A 115 37.91 34.16 1.03
N LEU A 116 38.18 32.91 0.65
CA LEU A 116 38.85 31.92 1.49
C LEU A 116 40.35 32.20 1.57
N THR A 117 40.98 31.77 2.66
CA THR A 117 42.45 31.76 2.75
C THR A 117 43.03 30.61 1.91
N GLN A 118 44.26 30.78 1.39
CA GLN A 118 44.90 29.79 0.51
C GLN A 118 45.00 28.38 1.14
N ALA A 119 45.07 28.31 2.47
CA ALA A 119 45.08 27.07 3.24
C ALA A 119 43.71 26.35 3.24
N GLU A 120 42.60 27.09 3.31
CA GLU A 120 41.24 26.53 3.35
C GLU A 120 40.82 26.02 1.96
N ALA A 121 41.19 26.72 0.89
CA ALA A 121 40.93 26.29 -0.48
C ALA A 121 41.69 25.00 -0.84
N GLN A 122 42.94 24.86 -0.38
CA GLN A 122 43.71 23.62 -0.55
C GLN A 122 43.13 22.44 0.24
N LEU A 123 42.58 22.67 1.45
CA LEU A 123 41.94 21.63 2.26
C LEU A 123 40.66 21.11 1.57
N MET A 124 39.82 22.02 1.05
CA MET A 124 38.60 21.65 0.33
C MET A 124 38.87 20.86 -0.96
N SER A 125 39.89 21.24 -1.73
CA SER A 125 40.27 20.51 -2.95
C SER A 125 40.76 19.08 -2.66
N LYS A 126 41.43 18.87 -1.52
CA LYS A 126 41.91 17.54 -1.09
C LYS A 126 40.80 16.68 -0.50
N LEU A 127 39.84 17.26 0.20
CA LEU A 127 38.71 16.54 0.81
C LEU A 127 37.72 16.02 -0.23
N HIS A 128 37.53 16.73 -1.35
CA HIS A 128 36.59 16.36 -2.42
C HIS A 128 37.20 15.55 -3.59
N LYS A 129 38.53 15.43 -3.66
CA LYS A 129 39.23 14.53 -4.61
C LYS A 129 39.46 13.11 -4.05
N GLY A 130 39.03 12.86 -2.82
CA GLY A 130 39.03 11.54 -2.17
C GLY A 130 37.69 10.84 -2.32
#